data_AF-A0A355GVQ6-F1
#
_entry.id   AF-A0A355GVQ6-F1
#
_cell.length_a   1.000
_cell.length_b   1.000
_cell.length_c   1.000
_cell.angle_alpha   90.00
_cell.angle_beta   90.00
_cell.angle_gamma   90.00
#
_symmetry.space_group_name_H-M   'P 1'
#
loop_
_entity.id
_entity.type
_entity.pdbx_description
1 polymer ?
#
loop_
_entity_poly.entity_id
_entity_poly.type
_entity_poly.pdbx_seq_one_letter_code
_entity_poly.pdbx_strand_id
1 'polypeptide(L)' 'RYQYDELGRQKKVAYANGTETLYTYDVLSRLTSVVNRQSAAAGAIISSHKYTLNAAG' A
#
# COMPACT_ATOMS: atom_id res chain seq x y z
N ARG A 1 -6.10 9.78 6.82
CA ARG A 1 -7.31 9.33 6.09
C ARG A 1 -7.08 7.92 5.55
N TYR A 2 -7.98 7.00 5.85
CA TYR A 2 -7.96 5.62 5.33
C TYR A 2 -8.79 5.52 4.06
N GLN A 3 -8.36 4.69 3.13
CA GLN A 3 -9.11 4.34 1.92
C GLN A 3 -9.04 2.84 1.73
N TYR A 4 -10.14 2.27 1.25
CA TYR A 4 -10.31 0.83 1.08
C TYR A 4 -10.57 0.53 -0.39
N ASP A 5 -10.25 -0.69 -0.82
CA ASP A 5 -10.68 -1.21 -2.11
C ASP A 5 -12.11 -1.75 -2.06
N GLU A 6 -12.60 -2.26 -3.19
CA GLU A 6 -13.96 -2.80 -3.34
C GLU A 6 -14.23 -4.02 -2.45
N LEU A 7 -13.17 -4.71 -2.01
CA LEU A 7 -13.25 -5.86 -1.10
C LEU A 7 -13.13 -5.43 0.38
N GLY A 8 -13.11 -4.13 0.66
CA GLY A 8 -12.99 -3.59 2.01
C GLY A 8 -11.58 -3.67 2.61
N ARG A 9 -10.56 -3.99 1.81
CA ARG A 9 -9.17 -4.07 2.27
C ARG A 9 -8.51 -2.70 2.22
N GLN A 10 -7.66 -2.39 3.19
CA GLN A 10 -7.03 -1.07 3.28
C GLN A 10 -6.08 -0.84 2.10
N LYS A 11 -6.43 0.06 1.18
CA LYS A 11 -5.64 0.37 -0.02
C LYS A 11 -4.65 1.50 0.21
N LYS A 12 -5.01 2.48 1.04
CA LYS A 12 -4.19 3.67 1.28
C LYS A 12 -4.41 4.28 2.65
N VAL A 13 -3.34 4.80 3.24
CA VAL A 13 -3.37 5.66 4.43
C VAL A 13 -2.63 6.94 4.13
N ALA A 14 -3.30 8.08 4.28
CA ALA A 14 -2.66 9.40 4.24
C ALA A 14 -2.46 9.91 5.67
N TYR A 15 -1.24 10.30 6.02
CA TYR A 15 -0.85 10.79 7.33
C TYR A 15 -0.78 12.33 7.36
N ALA A 16 -0.88 12.90 8.56
CA ALA A 16 -0.87 14.36 8.75
C ALA A 16 0.49 15.01 8.46
N ASN A 17 1.58 14.23 8.53
CA ASN A 17 2.94 14.67 8.22
C ASN A 17 3.24 14.73 6.70
N GLY A 18 2.22 14.63 5.85
CA GLY A 18 2.39 14.71 4.40
C GLY A 18 2.96 13.46 3.74
N THR A 19 2.95 12.31 4.42
CA THR A 19 3.27 11.01 3.82
C THR A 19 2.02 10.16 3.62
N GLU A 20 2.14 9.15 2.79
CA GLU A 20 1.12 8.13 2.58
C GLU A 20 1.73 6.75 2.43
N THR A 21 0.96 5.74 2.86
CA THR A 21 1.23 4.33 2.60
C THR A 21 0.22 3.80 1.61
N LEU A 22 0.70 3.08 0.60
CA LEU A 22 -0.09 2.37 -0.40
C LEU A 22 0.09 0.88 -0.20
N TYR A 23 -1.02 0.14 -0.25
CA TYR A 23 -1.05 -1.31 -0.12
C TYR A 23 -1.57 -1.93 -1.41
N THR A 24 -0.89 -2.98 -1.87
CA THR A 24 -1.31 -3.78 -3.03
C THR A 24 -1.54 -5.20 -2.59
N TYR A 25 -2.62 -5.80 -3.07
CA TYR A 25 -3.01 -7.17 -2.74
C TYR A 25 -3.12 -7.99 -4.02
N ASP A 26 -2.93 -9.30 -3.89
CA ASP A 26 -3.30 -10.25 -4.93
C ASP A 26 -4.80 -10.59 -4.90
N VAL A 27 -5.21 -11.48 -5.82
CA VAL A 27 -6.58 -11.98 -5.95
C VAL A 27 -7.04 -12.79 -4.74
N LEU A 28 -6.11 -13.30 -3.93
CA LEU A 28 -6.37 -14.08 -2.71
C LEU A 28 -6.37 -13.19 -1.45
N SER A 29 -6.33 -11.86 -1.61
CA SER A 29 -6.27 -10.91 -0.51
C SER A 29 -5.02 -10.95 0.35
N ARG A 30 -3.90 -11.41 -0.24
CA ARG A 30 -2.60 -11.38 0.40
C ARG A 30 -1.84 -10.12 -0.01
N LEU A 31 -1.14 -9.51 0.94
CA LEU A 31 -0.38 -8.29 0.71
C LEU A 31 0.85 -8.58 -0.14
N THR A 32 0.94 -7.97 -1.33
CA THR A 32 2.06 -8.15 -2.26
C THR A 32 2.97 -6.93 -2.32
N SER A 33 2.51 -5.76 -1.90
CA SER A 33 3.37 -4.57 -1.81
C SER A 33 2.91 -3.55 -0.79
N VAL A 34 3.88 -2.90 -0.15
CA VAL A 34 3.72 -1.70 0.68
C VAL A 34 4.65 -0.62 0.17
N VAL A 35 4.12 0.57 -0.12
CA VAL A 35 4.93 1.73 -0.55
C VAL A 35 4.65 2.89 0.39
N ASN A 36 5.69 3.39 1.05
CA ASN A 36 5.64 4.63 1.82
C ASN A 36 6.27 5.74 0.99
N ARG A 37 5.53 6.83 0.77
CA ARG A 37 6.00 7.97 -0.02
C ARG A 37 5.47 9.28 0.53
N GLN A 38 6.03 10.38 0.05
CA GLN A 38 5.40 11.69 0.23
C GLN A 38 4.08 11.75 -0.56
N SER A 39 3.07 12.42 -0.01
CA SER A 39 1.72 12.50 -0.60
C SER A 39 1.61 13.44 -1.80
N ALA A 40 2.68 14.16 -2.15
CA ALA A 40 2.73 15.00 -3.33
C ALA A 40 2.60 14.17 -4.63
N ALA A 41 2.10 14.77 -5.72
CA ALA A 41 1.83 14.07 -6.98
C ALA A 41 3.06 13.34 -7.60
N ALA A 42 4.27 13.77 -7.23
CA ALA A 42 5.55 13.14 -7.56
C ALA A 42 6.40 12.86 -6.31
N GLY A 43 5.75 12.65 -5.16
CA GLY A 43 6.42 12.51 -3.86
C GLY A 43 7.42 11.36 -3.84
N ALA A 44 8.59 11.62 -3.28
CA ALA A 44 9.67 10.64 -3.22
C ALA A 44 9.22 9.38 -2.45
N ILE A 45 9.63 8.21 -2.95
CA ILE A 45 9.47 6.95 -2.24
C ILE A 45 10.46 6.97 -1.06
N ILE A 46 9.91 6.86 0.14
CA ILE A 46 10.67 6.76 1.39
C ILE A 46 11.08 5.31 1.60
N SER A 47 10.17 4.37 1.36
CA SER A 47 10.45 2.94 1.35
C SER A 47 9.45 2.16 0.51
N SER A 48 9.86 1.01 0.00
CA SER A 48 8.99 0.08 -0.71
C SER A 48 9.35 -1.36 -0.38
N HIS A 49 8.33 -2.18 -0.13
CA HIS A 49 8.45 -3.62 0.08
C HIS A 49 7.59 -4.34 -0.96
N LYS A 50 8.14 -5.41 -1.53
CA LYS A 50 7.45 -6.30 -2.46
C LYS A 50 7.61 -7.73 -1.99
N TYR A 51 6.50 -8.44 -1.90
CA TYR A 51 6.44 -9.82 -1.44
C TYR A 51 6.14 -10.73 -2.63
N THR A 52 6.95 -11.77 -2.79
CA THR A 52 6.69 -12.87 -3.71
C THR A 52 6.12 -14.03 -2.92
N LEU A 53 4.84 -14.31 -3.12
CA LEU A 53 4.12 -15.36 -2.42
C LEU A 53 3.96 -16.55 -3.36
N ASN A 54 4.22 -17.76 -2.86
CA ASN A 54 3.93 -18.97 -3.62
C ASN A 54 2.45 -19.38 -3.41
N ALA A 55 2.03 -20.53 -3.92
CA ALA A 55 0.65 -21.01 -3.75
C ALA A 55 0.28 -21.29 -2.27
N ALA A 56 1.27 -21.57 -1.41
CA ALA A 56 1.08 -21.85 0.01
C ALA A 56 1.13 -20.60 0.91
N GLY A 57 1.64 -19.47 0.41
CA GLY A 57 1.92 -18.26 1.19
C GLY A 57 3.40 -17.95 1.16
#